data_AF-A0A7K2ZT77-F1
#
_entry.id   AF-A0A7K2ZT77-F1
#
_cell.length_a   1.000
_cell.length_b   1.000
_cell.length_c   1.000
_cell.angle_alpha   90.00
_cell.angle_beta   90.00
_cell.angle_gamma   90.00
#
_symmetry.space_group_name_H-M   'P 1'
#
loop_
_entity.id
_entity.type
_entity.pdbx_description
1 polymer ?
#
loop_
_entity_poly.entity_id
_entity_poly.type
_entity_poly.pdbx_seq_one_letter_code
_entity_poly.pdbx_strand_id
1 'polypeptide(L)'
;MLAADPGTSIASIATEAGVDRRTVYRRFASREELLAAIYTSRLEAIERAIEDARLREAPVAVALHRYVENIIAVNRTWPVDLTHMLADDTFRTRRDASVHETDAFLERATDEGLLRPGLPEGWASALLPQLMHLVSRERPELSPAQAADIVVDTLLHGLGAP
;
A
#
# COMPACT_ATOMS: atom_id res chain seq x y z
N MET A 1 10.40 -13.35 -5.09
CA MET A 1 10.51 -11.91 -5.42
C MET A 1 11.91 -11.46 -5.04
N LEU A 2 12.84 -11.52 -5.99
CA LEU A 2 14.28 -11.48 -5.72
C LEU A 2 14.71 -10.14 -5.07
N ALA A 3 14.07 -9.01 -5.36
CA ALA A 3 14.43 -7.72 -4.72
C ALA A 3 14.19 -7.67 -3.18
N ALA A 4 13.45 -8.62 -2.61
CA ALA A 4 13.21 -8.74 -1.17
C ALA A 4 14.21 -9.67 -0.45
N ASP A 5 15.01 -10.44 -1.18
CA ASP A 5 16.02 -11.32 -0.60
C ASP A 5 17.36 -10.55 -0.46
N PRO A 6 17.90 -10.38 0.77
CA PRO A 6 19.20 -9.77 1.01
C PRO A 6 20.33 -10.40 0.19
N GLY A 7 20.22 -11.68 -0.17
CA GLY A 7 21.17 -12.43 -0.99
C GLY A 7 21.02 -12.19 -2.50
N THR A 8 19.99 -11.49 -2.94
CA THR A 8 19.78 -11.22 -4.37
C THR A 8 20.73 -10.14 -4.88
N SER A 9 21.52 -10.52 -5.88
CA SER A 9 22.39 -9.61 -6.62
C SER A 9 21.61 -8.66 -7.55
N ILE A 10 22.15 -7.46 -7.79
CA ILE A 10 21.65 -6.52 -8.82
C ILE A 10 21.52 -7.22 -10.18
N ALA A 11 22.45 -8.13 -10.49
CA ALA A 11 22.44 -8.92 -11.72
C ALA A 11 21.19 -9.81 -11.85
N SER A 12 20.73 -10.39 -10.75
CA SER A 12 19.48 -11.17 -10.69
C SER A 12 18.24 -10.28 -10.83
N ILE A 13 18.24 -9.11 -10.18
CA ILE A 13 17.15 -8.11 -10.34
C ILE A 13 17.04 -7.64 -11.79
N ALA A 14 18.17 -7.33 -12.44
CA ALA A 14 18.21 -6.92 -13.84
C ALA A 14 17.64 -8.01 -14.77
N THR A 15 18.01 -9.26 -14.50
CA THR A 15 17.56 -10.42 -15.29
C THR A 15 16.04 -10.60 -15.17
N GLU A 16 15.50 -10.52 -13.95
CA GLU A 16 14.06 -10.58 -13.70
C GLU A 16 13.30 -9.42 -14.35
N ALA A 17 13.85 -8.21 -14.29
CA ALA A 17 13.28 -7.02 -14.90
C ALA A 17 13.43 -6.97 -16.44
N GLY A 18 14.07 -7.98 -17.06
CA GLY A 18 14.29 -8.04 -18.51
C GLY A 18 15.23 -6.96 -19.05
N VAL A 19 16.10 -6.40 -18.20
CA VAL A 19 17.02 -5.32 -18.56
C VAL A 19 18.48 -5.77 -18.50
N ASP A 20 19.32 -5.17 -19.36
CA ASP A 20 20.76 -5.45 -19.33
C ASP A 20 21.40 -4.95 -18.02
N ARG A 21 22.28 -5.76 -17.44
CA ARG A 21 22.96 -5.47 -16.16
C ARG A 21 23.74 -4.16 -16.22
N ARG A 22 24.40 -3.82 -17.33
CA ARG A 22 25.10 -2.53 -17.48
C ARG A 22 24.13 -1.36 -17.43
N THR A 23 22.89 -1.52 -17.88
CA THR A 23 21.87 -0.46 -17.78
C THR A 23 21.55 -0.16 -16.32
N VAL A 24 21.42 -1.19 -15.50
CA VAL A 24 21.18 -1.04 -14.05
C VAL A 24 22.39 -0.45 -13.34
N TYR A 25 23.60 -0.99 -13.58
CA TYR A 25 24.84 -0.48 -12.97
C TYR A 25 25.22 0.94 -13.43
N ARG A 26 24.78 1.38 -14.61
CA ARG A 26 24.95 2.79 -15.04
C ARG A 26 24.01 3.74 -14.30
N ARG A 27 22.83 3.26 -13.91
CA ARG A 27 21.80 4.06 -13.25
C ARG A 27 21.96 4.08 -11.73
N PHE A 28 22.51 3.01 -11.15
CA PHE A 28 22.68 2.81 -9.72
C PHE A 28 24.08 2.30 -9.43
N ALA A 29 24.84 3.06 -8.64
CA ALA A 29 26.21 2.76 -8.25
C ALA A 29 26.28 1.63 -7.20
N SER A 30 25.19 1.39 -6.46
CA SER A 30 25.13 0.31 -5.46
C SER A 30 23.74 -0.33 -5.34
N ARG A 31 23.65 -1.43 -4.59
CA ARG A 31 22.39 -2.13 -4.31
C ARG A 31 21.50 -1.27 -3.42
N GLU A 32 22.11 -0.57 -2.48
CA GLU A 32 21.47 0.37 -1.57
C GLU A 32 20.82 1.52 -2.35
N GLU A 33 21.52 2.07 -3.36
CA GLU A 33 20.96 3.12 -4.22
C GLU A 33 19.76 2.62 -5.05
N LEU A 34 19.86 1.40 -5.60
CA LEU A 34 18.74 0.76 -6.30
C LEU A 34 17.53 0.55 -5.37
N LEU A 35 17.76 0.04 -4.17
CA LEU A 35 16.71 -0.18 -3.18
C LEU A 35 16.07 1.14 -2.74
N ALA A 36 16.87 2.17 -2.45
CA ALA A 36 16.38 3.49 -2.12
C ALA A 36 15.48 4.06 -3.24
N ALA A 37 15.86 3.88 -4.50
CA ALA A 37 15.04 4.30 -5.63
C ALA A 37 13.72 3.52 -5.76
N ILE A 38 13.74 2.21 -5.51
CA ILE A 38 12.54 1.37 -5.48
C ILE A 38 11.61 1.80 -4.34
N TYR A 39 12.15 2.05 -3.15
CA TYR A 39 11.38 2.50 -2.00
C TYR A 39 10.76 3.88 -2.21
N THR A 40 11.51 4.82 -2.76
CA THR A 40 10.98 6.13 -3.18
C THR A 40 9.84 5.97 -4.18
N SER A 41 10.02 5.14 -5.21
CA SER A 41 8.99 4.90 -6.23
C SER A 41 7.71 4.30 -5.63
N ARG A 42 7.85 3.36 -4.68
CA ARG A 42 6.71 2.78 -3.98
C ARG A 42 5.99 3.81 -3.11
N LEU A 43 6.71 4.62 -2.34
CA LEU A 43 6.09 5.65 -1.51
C LEU A 43 5.31 6.64 -2.34
N GLU A 44 5.92 7.14 -3.42
CA GLU A 44 5.23 8.07 -4.32
C GLU A 44 3.97 7.43 -4.94
N ALA A 45 3.99 6.13 -5.21
CA ALA A 45 2.82 5.41 -5.70
C ALA A 45 1.73 5.29 -4.62
N ILE A 46 2.09 5.07 -3.35
CA ILE A 46 1.14 5.08 -2.22
C ILE A 46 0.54 6.47 -2.02
N GLU A 47 1.36 7.52 -2.03
CA GLU A 47 0.90 8.90 -1.86
C GLU A 47 -0.06 9.30 -2.99
N ARG A 48 0.26 8.99 -4.24
CA ARG A 48 -0.64 9.19 -5.38
C ARG A 48 -1.94 8.39 -5.23
N ALA A 49 -1.85 7.13 -4.79
CA ALA A 49 -3.04 6.29 -4.54
C ALA A 49 -3.98 6.90 -3.49
N ILE A 50 -3.43 7.50 -2.43
CA ILE A 50 -4.18 8.21 -1.38
C ILE A 50 -4.81 9.49 -1.93
N GLU A 51 -4.05 10.28 -2.69
CA GLU A 51 -4.53 11.50 -3.34
C GLU A 51 -5.70 11.22 -4.30
N ASP A 52 -5.54 10.22 -5.17
CA ASP A 52 -6.55 9.78 -6.15
C ASP A 52 -7.82 9.22 -5.49
N ALA A 53 -7.71 8.66 -4.28
CA ALA A 53 -8.86 8.21 -3.51
C ALA A 53 -9.73 9.36 -2.99
N ARG A 54 -9.19 10.59 -2.96
CA ARG A 54 -9.92 11.83 -2.60
C ARG A 54 -10.57 11.71 -1.21
N LEU A 55 -9.82 11.16 -0.25
CA LEU A 55 -10.30 10.76 1.08
C LEU A 55 -11.04 11.87 1.86
N ARG A 56 -10.71 13.15 1.61
CA ARG A 56 -11.30 14.29 2.31
C ARG A 56 -12.61 14.80 1.69
N GLU A 57 -12.86 14.50 0.42
CA GLU A 57 -13.88 15.19 -0.37
C GLU A 57 -14.91 14.25 -0.99
N ALA A 58 -14.50 13.04 -1.38
CA ALA A 58 -15.41 12.08 -1.98
C ALA A 58 -16.37 11.48 -0.93
N PRO A 59 -17.56 10.98 -1.35
CA PRO A 59 -18.42 10.19 -0.48
C PRO A 59 -17.64 9.04 0.16
N VAL A 60 -17.80 8.82 1.47
CA VAL A 60 -16.94 7.91 2.25
C VAL A 60 -16.86 6.50 1.69
N ALA A 61 -17.96 5.93 1.19
CA ALA A 61 -17.95 4.59 0.57
C ALA A 61 -17.15 4.56 -0.74
N VAL A 62 -17.25 5.60 -1.57
CA VAL A 62 -16.53 5.73 -2.84
C VAL A 62 -15.04 5.93 -2.58
N ALA A 63 -14.69 6.79 -1.61
CA ALA A 63 -13.32 7.03 -1.21
C ALA A 63 -12.64 5.77 -0.65
N LEU A 64 -13.35 5.02 0.20
CA LEU A 64 -12.84 3.77 0.78
C LEU A 64 -12.52 2.75 -0.32
N HIS A 65 -13.45 2.53 -1.26
CA HIS A 65 -13.25 1.59 -2.35
C HIS A 65 -12.07 1.98 -3.24
N ARG A 66 -11.98 3.24 -3.66
CA ARG A 66 -10.84 3.75 -4.44
C ARG A 66 -9.50 3.60 -3.73
N TYR A 67 -9.46 3.94 -2.44
CA TYR A 67 -8.26 3.77 -1.62
C TYR A 67 -7.82 2.30 -1.61
N VAL A 68 -8.74 1.39 -1.30
CA VAL A 68 -8.45 -0.04 -1.23
C VAL A 68 -7.97 -0.58 -2.58
N GLU A 69 -8.68 -0.25 -3.67
CA GLU A 69 -8.30 -0.66 -5.03
C GLU A 69 -6.90 -0.17 -5.40
N ASN A 70 -6.64 1.12 -5.21
CA ASN A 70 -5.36 1.74 -5.56
C ASN A 70 -4.21 1.15 -4.73
N ILE A 71 -4.39 0.96 -3.42
CA ILE A 71 -3.36 0.39 -2.56
C ILE A 71 -3.09 -1.09 -2.90
N ILE A 72 -4.12 -1.88 -3.24
CA ILE A 72 -3.93 -3.25 -3.74
C ILE A 72 -3.11 -3.24 -5.03
N ALA A 73 -3.41 -2.35 -5.97
CA ALA A 73 -2.65 -2.21 -7.22
C ALA A 73 -1.18 -1.86 -6.95
N VAL A 74 -0.91 -0.92 -6.04
CA VAL A 74 0.44 -0.53 -5.63
C VAL A 74 1.17 -1.71 -4.97
N ASN A 75 0.53 -2.43 -4.04
CA ASN A 75 1.13 -3.56 -3.34
C ASN A 75 1.49 -4.72 -4.27
N ARG A 76 0.71 -4.95 -5.32
CA ARG A 76 0.99 -5.97 -6.36
C ARG A 76 2.10 -5.54 -7.31
N THR A 77 2.14 -4.25 -7.65
CA THR A 77 3.20 -3.68 -8.51
C THR A 77 4.55 -3.67 -7.81
N TRP A 78 4.55 -3.46 -6.50
CA TRP A 78 5.78 -3.33 -5.69
C TRP A 78 5.78 -4.33 -4.52
N PRO A 79 6.02 -5.63 -4.75
CA PRO A 79 5.94 -6.65 -3.70
C PRO A 79 7.18 -6.70 -2.78
N VAL A 80 7.79 -5.54 -2.49
CA VAL A 80 9.03 -5.42 -1.70
C VAL A 80 8.76 -5.46 -0.19
N ASP A 81 9.70 -6.02 0.56
CA ASP A 81 9.69 -6.00 2.03
C ASP A 81 10.05 -4.59 2.53
N LEU A 82 9.13 -4.01 3.30
CA LEU A 82 9.21 -2.66 3.85
C LEU A 82 10.10 -2.56 5.09
N THR A 83 10.54 -3.69 5.67
CA THR A 83 11.27 -3.71 6.93
C THR A 83 12.60 -2.94 6.87
N HIS A 84 13.31 -3.01 5.74
CA HIS A 84 14.53 -2.23 5.50
C HIS A 84 14.27 -0.77 5.13
N MET A 85 13.13 -0.49 4.48
CA MET A 85 12.73 0.86 4.10
C MET A 85 12.47 1.74 5.33
N LEU A 86 11.90 1.14 6.38
CA LEU A 86 11.67 1.79 7.66
C LEU A 86 12.96 1.98 8.46
N ALA A 87 14.17 1.74 7.96
CA ALA A 87 15.39 2.13 8.69
C ALA A 87 15.77 3.61 8.46
N ASP A 88 15.23 4.24 7.42
CA ASP A 88 15.48 5.64 7.07
C ASP A 88 14.36 6.54 7.63
N ASP A 89 14.76 7.57 8.39
CA ASP A 89 13.82 8.49 9.04
C ASP A 89 12.94 9.25 8.05
N THR A 90 13.44 9.57 6.86
CA THR A 90 12.69 10.27 5.82
C THR A 90 11.53 9.42 5.31
N PHE A 91 11.80 8.14 5.05
CA PHE A 91 10.77 7.20 4.61
C PHE A 91 9.74 6.92 5.71
N ARG A 92 10.18 6.86 6.97
CA ARG A 92 9.26 6.77 8.13
C ARG A 92 8.31 7.96 8.18
N THR A 93 8.82 9.19 8.14
CA THR A 93 7.99 10.41 8.22
C THR A 93 6.93 10.46 7.11
N ARG A 94 7.28 10.15 5.87
CA ARG A 94 6.32 10.13 4.75
C ARG A 94 5.25 9.06 4.91
N ARG A 95 5.65 7.86 5.34
CA ARG A 95 4.72 6.77 5.64
C ARG A 95 3.77 7.17 6.77
N ASP A 96 4.27 7.78 7.83
CA ASP A 96 3.46 8.18 8.98
C ASP A 96 2.45 9.27 8.60
N ALA A 97 2.80 10.18 7.69
CA ALA A 97 1.84 11.13 7.11
C ALA A 97 0.71 10.42 6.33
N SER A 98 1.03 9.40 5.54
CA SER A 98 0.04 8.60 4.81
C SER A 98 -0.88 7.81 5.75
N VAL A 99 -0.33 7.27 6.84
CA VAL A 99 -1.10 6.58 7.89
C VAL A 99 -2.05 7.55 8.58
N HIS A 100 -1.55 8.73 8.99
CA HIS A 100 -2.37 9.75 9.64
C HIS A 100 -3.53 10.21 8.75
N GLU A 101 -3.31 10.37 7.45
CA GLU A 101 -4.38 10.72 6.51
C GLU A 101 -5.43 9.60 6.38
N THR A 102 -5.00 8.33 6.41
CA THR A 102 -5.92 7.19 6.41
C THR A 102 -6.71 7.10 7.71
N ASP A 103 -6.08 7.37 8.86
CA ASP A 103 -6.73 7.37 10.17
C ASP A 103 -7.83 8.45 10.23
N ALA A 104 -7.51 9.69 9.84
CA ALA A 104 -8.48 10.78 9.78
C ALA A 104 -9.66 10.47 8.84
N PHE A 105 -9.40 9.74 7.74
CA PHE A 105 -10.47 9.28 6.85
C PHE A 105 -11.38 8.23 7.51
N LEU A 106 -10.84 7.29 8.27
CA LEU A 106 -11.62 6.26 8.96
C LEU A 106 -12.43 6.84 10.12
N GLU A 107 -11.92 7.88 10.78
CA GLU A 107 -12.70 8.70 11.74
C GLU A 107 -13.88 9.36 11.03
N ARG A 108 -13.65 10.05 9.91
CA ARG A 108 -14.71 10.65 9.08
C ARG A 108 -15.74 9.60 8.63
N ALA A 109 -15.31 8.42 8.21
CA ALA A 109 -16.20 7.33 7.82
C ALA A 109 -17.08 6.84 9.00
N THR A 110 -16.59 6.96 10.24
CA THR A 110 -17.38 6.68 11.44
C THR A 110 -18.37 7.80 11.71
N ASP A 111 -17.94 9.06 11.64
CA ASP A 111 -18.79 10.25 11.86
C ASP A 111 -19.93 10.35 10.83
N GLU A 112 -19.69 9.96 9.57
CA GLU A 112 -20.70 9.91 8.50
C GLU A 112 -21.54 8.62 8.54
N GLY A 113 -21.31 7.73 9.50
CA GLY A 113 -22.12 6.53 9.73
C GLY A 113 -21.87 5.39 8.74
N LEU A 114 -20.76 5.39 8.00
CA LEU A 114 -20.35 4.22 7.21
C LEU A 114 -19.80 3.11 8.11
N LEU A 115 -18.98 3.48 9.10
CA LEU A 115 -18.43 2.58 10.11
C LEU A 115 -19.18 2.77 11.44
N ARG A 116 -19.37 1.69 12.21
CA ARG A 116 -20.01 1.79 13.52
C ARG A 116 -19.08 2.44 14.55
N PRO A 117 -19.62 3.27 15.45
CA PRO A 117 -18.85 3.77 16.59
C PRO A 117 -18.63 2.68 17.65
N GLY A 118 -17.80 2.98 18.65
CA GLY A 118 -17.60 2.13 19.84
C GLY A 118 -16.61 0.98 19.67
N LEU A 119 -15.89 0.95 18.56
CA LEU A 119 -14.71 0.09 18.38
C LEU A 119 -13.51 0.67 19.14
N PRO A 120 -12.52 -0.16 19.52
CA PRO A 120 -11.25 0.35 20.02
C PRO A 120 -10.62 1.36 19.05
N GLU A 121 -9.98 2.38 19.59
CA GLU A 121 -9.25 3.38 18.80
C GLU A 121 -8.25 2.69 17.86
N GLY A 122 -8.20 3.13 16.59
CA GLY A 122 -7.33 2.56 15.57
C GLY A 122 -7.70 1.15 15.09
N TRP A 123 -8.82 0.55 15.53
CA TRP A 123 -9.19 -0.81 15.13
C TRP A 123 -9.37 -0.98 13.61
N ALA A 124 -10.10 -0.06 12.97
CA ALA A 124 -10.28 -0.08 11.52
C ALA A 124 -8.94 0.10 10.79
N SER A 125 -8.10 1.02 11.26
CA SER A 125 -6.76 1.29 10.73
C SER A 125 -5.81 0.10 10.85
N ALA A 126 -5.96 -0.70 11.90
CA ALA A 126 -5.19 -1.92 12.09
C ALA A 126 -5.69 -3.07 11.19
N LEU A 127 -7.01 -3.19 11.00
CA LEU A 127 -7.61 -4.30 10.25
C LEU A 127 -7.49 -4.13 8.74
N LEU A 128 -7.74 -2.92 8.22
CA LEU A 128 -7.82 -2.66 6.78
C LEU A 128 -6.53 -3.07 6.03
N PRO A 129 -5.31 -2.72 6.50
CA PRO A 129 -4.07 -3.17 5.87
C PRO A 129 -3.92 -4.70 5.81
N GLN A 130 -4.43 -5.42 6.81
CA GLN A 130 -4.36 -6.89 6.86
C GLN A 130 -5.20 -7.53 5.76
N LEU A 131 -6.43 -7.03 5.55
CA LEU A 131 -7.31 -7.49 4.49
C LEU A 131 -6.70 -7.20 3.11
N MET A 132 -6.18 -5.99 2.90
CA MET A 132 -5.50 -5.62 1.66
C MET A 132 -4.26 -6.50 1.41
N HIS A 133 -3.46 -6.76 2.44
CA HIS A 133 -2.28 -7.61 2.35
C HIS A 133 -2.62 -9.04 1.94
N LEU A 134 -3.66 -9.61 2.55
CA LEU A 134 -4.17 -10.95 2.25
C LEU A 134 -4.51 -11.08 0.76
N VAL A 135 -5.39 -10.22 0.23
CA VAL A 135 -5.84 -10.31 -1.17
C VAL A 135 -4.75 -9.91 -2.17
N SER A 136 -3.81 -9.04 -1.76
CA SER A 136 -2.68 -8.66 -2.62
C SER A 136 -1.72 -9.83 -2.85
N ARG A 137 -1.57 -10.73 -1.87
CA ARG A 137 -0.59 -11.83 -1.91
C ARG A 137 -1.19 -13.18 -2.25
N GLU A 138 -2.32 -13.50 -1.66
CA GLU A 138 -2.91 -14.85 -1.72
C GLU A 138 -3.97 -14.99 -2.80
N ARG A 139 -4.38 -13.87 -3.41
CA ARG A 139 -5.43 -13.82 -4.45
C ARG A 139 -5.00 -13.07 -5.71
N PRO A 140 -3.85 -13.42 -6.35
CA PRO A 140 -3.38 -12.75 -7.56
C PRO A 140 -4.31 -12.92 -8.76
N GLU A 141 -5.21 -13.90 -8.75
CA GLU A 141 -6.21 -14.15 -9.79
C GLU A 141 -7.30 -13.09 -9.88
N LEU A 142 -7.53 -12.33 -8.80
CA LEU A 142 -8.51 -11.26 -8.77
C LEU A 142 -7.92 -9.97 -9.35
N SER A 143 -8.67 -9.24 -10.16
CA SER A 143 -8.30 -7.84 -10.49
C SER A 143 -8.27 -6.96 -9.23
N PRO A 144 -7.56 -5.82 -9.23
CA PRO A 144 -7.56 -4.90 -8.09
C PRO A 144 -8.97 -4.48 -7.66
N ALA A 145 -9.85 -4.17 -8.62
CA ALA A 145 -11.25 -3.83 -8.37
C ALA A 145 -12.01 -4.98 -7.66
N GLN A 146 -11.92 -6.21 -8.18
CA GLN A 146 -12.58 -7.37 -7.54
C GLN A 146 -12.05 -7.65 -6.13
N ALA A 147 -10.74 -7.48 -5.93
CA ALA A 147 -10.14 -7.62 -4.61
C ALA A 147 -10.62 -6.51 -3.65
N ALA A 148 -10.77 -5.28 -4.15
CA ALA A 148 -11.33 -4.18 -3.38
C ALA A 148 -12.79 -4.41 -3.01
N ASP A 149 -13.62 -4.91 -3.93
CA ASP A 149 -15.01 -5.28 -3.64
C ASP A 149 -15.08 -6.23 -2.43
N ILE A 150 -14.27 -7.31 -2.44
CA ILE A 150 -14.25 -8.28 -1.35
C ILE A 150 -13.75 -7.66 -0.04
N VAL A 151 -12.69 -6.86 -0.08
CA VAL A 151 -12.12 -6.24 1.13
C VAL A 151 -13.11 -5.24 1.74
N VAL A 152 -13.71 -4.38 0.92
CA VAL A 152 -14.69 -3.38 1.38
C VAL A 152 -15.94 -4.08 1.91
N ASP A 153 -16.47 -5.06 1.19
CA ASP A 153 -17.63 -5.84 1.63
C ASP A 153 -17.37 -6.54 2.97
N THR A 154 -16.21 -7.19 3.11
CA THR A 154 -15.80 -7.85 4.36
C THR A 154 -15.65 -6.84 5.50
N LEU A 155 -15.04 -5.69 5.24
CA LEU A 155 -14.85 -4.64 6.24
C LEU A 155 -16.20 -4.07 6.69
N LEU A 156 -17.13 -3.78 5.76
CA LEU A 156 -18.42 -3.16 6.07
C LEU A 156 -19.39 -4.15 6.71
N HIS A 157 -19.40 -5.42 6.33
CA HIS A 157 -20.17 -6.42 7.09
C HIS A 157 -19.56 -6.68 8.49
N GLY A 158 -18.25 -6.49 8.62
CA GLY A 158 -17.53 -6.66 9.89
C GLY A 158 -17.63 -5.47 10.84
N LEU A 159 -17.56 -4.23 10.32
CA LEU A 159 -17.38 -2.96 11.04
C LEU A 159 -18.39 -1.87 10.64
N GLY A 160 -19.28 -2.11 9.68
CA GLY A 160 -20.24 -1.13 9.21
C GLY A 160 -21.30 -0.78 10.25
N ALA A 161 -21.91 0.40 10.08
CA ALA A 161 -23.09 0.77 10.85
C ALA A 161 -24.31 -0.08 10.44
N PRO A 162 -25.29 -0.28 11.34
CA PRO A 162 -26.52 -1.03 11.05
C PRO A 162 -27.39 -0.42 9.94
#